data_AF-A0AA88HEE5-F1
#
_entry.id   AF-A0AA88HEE5-F1
#
_cell.length_a   1.000
_cell.length_b   1.000
_cell.length_c   1.000
_cell.angle_alpha   90.00
_cell.angle_beta   90.00
_cell.angle_gamma   90.00
#
_symmetry.space_group_name_H-M   'P 1'
#
loop_
_entity.id
_entity.type
_entity.pdbx_description
1 polymer ?
#
loop_
_entity_poly.entity_id
_entity_poly.type
_entity_poly.pdbx_seq_one_letter_code
_entity_poly.pdbx_strand_id
1 'polypeptide(L)' 'MSDHGYQVVKKLLEIVDDSKGQELYSDNFFDNHQFLLELKTGSFRATATVRKNRITWCPLPYNSEAKKDMRGN' A
#
# COMPACT_ATOMS: atom_id res chain seq x y z
N MET A 1 9.46 3.94 15.69
CA MET A 1 8.09 4.50 15.71
C MET A 1 7.14 3.44 15.19
N SER A 2 6.32 2.88 16.06
CA SER A 2 5.24 1.96 15.73
C SER A 2 4.24 2.70 14.82
N ASP A 3 4.03 2.19 13.62
CA ASP A 3 3.18 2.81 12.61
C ASP A 3 1.75 2.30 12.81
N HIS A 4 0.81 3.16 13.20
CA HIS A 4 -0.53 2.76 13.69
C HIS A 4 -1.63 2.80 12.62
N GLY A 5 -1.36 3.38 11.44
CA GLY A 5 -2.38 3.60 10.40
C GLY A 5 -3.05 2.31 9.93
N TYR A 6 -2.27 1.30 9.56
CA TYR A 6 -2.80 0.04 9.04
C TYR A 6 -3.66 -0.73 10.07
N GLN A 7 -3.45 -0.52 11.38
CA GLN A 7 -4.24 -1.16 12.43
C GLN A 7 -5.69 -0.65 12.44
N VAL A 8 -5.90 0.62 12.06
CA VAL A 8 -7.24 1.17 11.85
C VAL A 8 -7.94 0.45 10.71
N VAL A 9 -7.23 0.27 9.58
CA VAL A 9 -7.77 -0.45 8.42
C VAL A 9 -8.11 -1.89 8.76
N LYS A 10 -7.23 -2.61 9.48
CA LYS A 10 -7.53 -3.97 9.94
C LYS A 10 -8.85 -4.08 10.70
N LYS A 11 -9.09 -3.18 11.65
CA LYS A 11 -10.35 -3.16 12.41
C LYS A 11 -11.56 -2.87 11.51
N LEU A 12 -11.39 -2.01 10.51
CA LEU A 12 -12.47 -1.74 9.55
C LEU A 12 -12.75 -2.93 8.62
N LEU A 13 -11.75 -3.78 8.35
CA LEU A 13 -11.94 -4.98 7.52
C LEU A 13 -12.61 -6.13 8.29
N GLU A 14 -12.62 -6.11 9.63
CA GLU A 14 -13.31 -7.14 10.44
C GLU A 14 -14.82 -7.17 10.19
N ILE A 15 -15.42 -6.07 9.73
CA ILE A 15 -16.86 -5.97 9.43
C ILE A 15 -17.18 -6.27 7.95
N VAL A 16 -16.17 -6.58 7.13
CA VAL A 16 -16.35 -6.87 5.71
C VAL A 16 -16.58 -8.36 5.52
N ASP A 17 -17.83 -8.74 5.21
CA ASP A 17 -18.25 -10.14 5.07
C ASP A 17 -17.65 -10.84 3.83
N ASP A 18 -17.51 -10.13 2.70
CA ASP A 18 -16.94 -10.68 1.46
C ASP A 18 -15.70 -9.91 1.01
N SER A 19 -14.53 -10.44 1.34
CA SER A 19 -13.24 -9.88 0.96
C SER A 19 -12.91 -9.96 -0.54
N LYS A 20 -13.58 -10.87 -1.29
CA LYS A 20 -13.32 -11.07 -2.72
C LYS A 20 -14.20 -10.17 -3.58
N GLY A 21 -15.42 -9.90 -3.14
CA GLY A 21 -16.35 -8.97 -3.77
C GLY A 21 -15.93 -7.51 -3.69
N GLN A 22 -15.05 -7.17 -2.75
CA GLN A 22 -14.61 -5.79 -2.50
C GLN A 22 -13.16 -5.53 -2.89
N GLU A 23 -12.85 -4.26 -3.16
CA GLU A 23 -11.49 -3.77 -3.38
C GLU A 23 -11.23 -2.61 -2.43
N LEU A 24 -10.11 -2.70 -1.70
CA LEU A 24 -9.65 -1.68 -0.78
C LEU A 24 -8.80 -0.64 -1.51
N TYR A 25 -9.12 0.63 -1.32
CA TYR A 25 -8.28 1.75 -1.76
C TYR A 25 -7.81 2.54 -0.55
N SER A 26 -6.50 2.75 -0.42
CA SER A 26 -5.92 3.45 0.74
C SER A 26 -4.72 4.34 0.37
N ASP A 27 -4.52 5.38 1.18
CA ASP A 27 -3.41 6.31 1.03
C ASP A 27 -2.22 5.94 1.91
N ASN A 28 -1.04 6.44 1.54
CA ASN A 28 0.29 6.17 2.07
C ASN A 28 0.49 6.27 3.60
N PHE A 29 -0.48 6.85 4.31
CA PHE A 29 -0.51 6.88 5.77
C PHE A 29 -0.90 5.52 6.37
N PHE A 30 -1.76 4.78 5.68
CA PHE A 30 -2.31 3.51 6.15
C PHE A 30 -1.53 2.30 5.67
N ASP A 31 -0.57 2.49 4.76
CA ASP A 31 0.04 1.39 4.04
C ASP A 31 1.53 1.22 4.28
N ASN A 32 1.93 -0.05 4.30
CA ASN A 32 3.31 -0.49 4.20
C ASN A 32 3.34 -1.85 3.47
N HIS A 33 4.54 -2.25 3.04
CA HIS A 33 4.71 -3.48 2.28
C HIS A 33 4.20 -4.74 3.03
N GLN A 34 4.44 -4.83 4.34
CA GLN A 34 4.01 -5.97 5.14
C GLN A 34 2.48 -6.09 5.20
N PHE A 35 1.78 -4.97 5.36
CA PHE A 35 0.32 -4.94 5.40
C PHE A 35 -0.29 -5.34 4.06
N LEU A 36 0.28 -4.89 2.93
CA LEU A 36 -0.17 -5.31 1.60
C LEU A 36 -0.01 -6.83 1.37
N LEU A 37 1.05 -7.44 1.92
CA LEU A 37 1.22 -8.90 1.89
C LEU A 37 0.15 -9.62 2.73
N GLU A 38 -0.20 -9.07 3.89
CA GLU A 38 -1.26 -9.63 4.74
C GLU A 38 -2.63 -9.57 4.07
N LEU A 39 -2.95 -8.45 3.41
CA LEU A 39 -4.19 -8.30 2.64
C LEU A 39 -4.28 -9.33 1.52
N LYS A 40 -3.17 -9.55 0.80
CA LYS A 40 -3.07 -10.59 -0.23
C LYS A 40 -3.33 -11.99 0.33
N THR A 41 -2.73 -12.34 1.48
CA THR A 41 -3.00 -13.62 2.16
C THR A 41 -4.45 -13.74 2.61
N GLY A 42 -5.08 -12.64 3.02
CA GLY A 42 -6.49 -12.55 3.38
C GLY A 42 -7.46 -12.54 2.20
N SER A 43 -6.99 -12.73 0.97
CA SER A 43 -7.80 -12.66 -0.27
C SER A 43 -8.47 -11.30 -0.54
N PHE A 44 -7.98 -10.22 0.08
CA PHE A 44 -8.41 -8.87 -0.26
C PHE A 44 -7.68 -8.39 -1.51
N ARG A 45 -8.43 -7.76 -2.42
CA ARG A 45 -7.85 -6.92 -3.47
C ARG A 45 -7.59 -5.54 -2.87
N ALA A 46 -6.39 -5.02 -3.04
CA ALA A 46 -6.03 -3.72 -2.49
C ALA A 46 -5.14 -2.93 -3.44
N THR A 47 -5.45 -1.65 -3.59
CA THR A 47 -4.67 -0.67 -4.34
C THR A 47 -4.32 0.48 -3.39
N ALA A 48 -3.03 0.73 -3.23
CA ALA A 48 -2.53 1.69 -2.26
C ALA A 48 -1.40 2.55 -2.81
N THR A 49 -1.27 3.77 -2.30
CA THR A 49 -0.04 4.55 -2.46
C THR A 49 0.93 4.21 -1.32
N VAL A 50 2.23 4.16 -1.60
CA VAL A 50 3.24 3.87 -0.56
C VAL A 50 4.34 4.92 -0.62
N ARG A 51 4.76 5.43 0.55
CA ARG A 51 5.90 6.36 0.62
C ARG A 51 7.17 5.65 0.17
N LYS A 52 7.98 6.29 -0.67
CA LYS A 52 9.22 5.72 -1.23
C LYS A 52 10.13 5.10 -0.16
N ASN A 53 10.25 5.74 1.00
CA ASN A 53 11.08 5.28 2.12
C ASN A 53 10.50 4.12 2.95
N ARG A 54 9.28 3.66 2.62
CA ARG A 54 8.60 2.53 3.27
C ARG A 54 8.51 1.29 2.37
N ILE A 55 9.16 1.34 1.21
CA ILE A 55 9.25 0.22 0.29
C ILE A 55 10.62 -0.44 0.49
N THR A 56 10.64 -1.77 0.64
CA THR A 56 11.85 -2.54 0.93
C THR A 56 12.70 -2.79 -0.30
N TRP A 57 12.08 -3.13 -1.44
CA TRP A 57 12.80 -3.50 -2.67
C TRP A 57 11.99 -3.17 -3.92
N CYS A 58 11.54 -1.92 -4.06
CA CYS A 58 10.97 -1.46 -5.33
C CYS A 58 12.07 -0.75 -6.12
N PRO A 59 12.40 -1.20 -7.34
CA PRO A 59 13.44 -0.63 -8.18
C PRO A 59 12.97 0.70 -8.80
N LEU A 60 12.51 1.63 -7.96
CA LEU A 60 12.18 2.97 -8.42
C LEU A 60 13.47 3.74 -8.68
N PRO A 61 13.58 4.43 -9.83
CA PRO A 61 14.73 5.27 -10.10
C PRO A 61 14.92 6.32 -9.00
N TYR A 62 16.15 6.76 -8.79
CA TYR A 62 16.41 7.87 -7.88
C TYR A 62 15.76 9.15 -8.42
N ASN A 63 15.41 10.08 -7.53
CA ASN A 63 14.76 11.33 -7.94
C ASN A 63 15.63 12.14 -8.91
N SER A 64 16.96 12.00 -8.83
CA SER A 64 17.93 12.61 -9.76
C SER A 64 17.88 12.00 -11.15
N GLU A 65 17.56 10.71 -11.26
CA GLU A 65 17.45 9.99 -12.53
C GLU A 65 16.08 10.28 -13.15
N ALA A 66 15.01 10.11 -12.38
CA ALA A 66 13.63 10.34 -12.82
C ALA A 66 13.37 11.79 -13.30
N LYS A 67 14.14 12.78 -12.83
CA LYS A 67 14.03 14.18 -13.30
C LYS A 67 14.48 14.37 -14.75
N LYS A 68 15.26 13.44 -15.30
CA LYS A 68 15.78 13.50 -16.67
C LYS A 68 14.78 12.92 -17.68
N ASP A 69 13.83 12.11 -17.20
CA ASP A 69 12.82 11.47 -18.03
C ASP A 69 11.73 12.48 -18.44
N MET A 70 11.12 12.25 -19.62
CA MET A 70 9.93 12.99 -20.01
C MET A 70 8.78 12.67 -19.06
N ARG A 71 8.08 13.70 -18.60
CA ARG A 71 6.93 13.52 -17.70
C ARG A 71 5.81 12.78 -18.42
N GLY A 72 5.34 11.69 -17.84
CA GLY A 72 4.16 10.95 -18.31
C GLY A 72 4.42 9.99 -19.48
N ASN A 73 5.68 9.70 -19.82
CA ASN A 73 6.06 8.63 -20.72
C ASN A 73 6.36 7.33 -19.98
#